data_AF-A0A5C9E964-F1
#
_entry.id   AF-A0A5C9E964-F1
#
_cell.length_a   1.000
_cell.length_b   1.000
_cell.length_c   1.000
_cell.angle_alpha   90.00
_cell.angle_beta   90.00
_cell.angle_gamma   90.00
#
_symmetry.space_group_name_H-M   'P 1'
#
loop_
_entity.id
_entity.type
_entity.pdbx_description
1 polymer ?
#
loop_
_entity_poly.entity_id
_entity_poly.type
_entity_poly.pdbx_seq_one_letter_code
_entity_poly.pdbx_strand_id
1 'polypeptide(L)'
;MDATLEHLSEIPTQFQELHTYIESIDSLLLVGTGHAKPSDIDIFRTLAEAVPSKSLQNRVHALVRAFDENLLNDEAYETIALVRSTLQIAQYEILQHYLTTILGRASIISDDTFSSLQTQGSENGILNAVKKWLIEIAIAGFDGLSADAMTPFIPTLEKLVSIPELNETHAILLGFINEIMDYQPIHNIDMIPQHRWADLWSRLMMRTLSPKIQVDCKSVSGDLFLLGLEIQQHTQFVSVILYGLLKAEEDLHSVRIVRSSFKVDVIDTSHIWLLFPELKPLITALSSAQSLKIENGQLSPGGDLTISYSHLKSGKSFNLIEMMSSCYSIESPTNNSTPLTLPAFYRHPIHVSEMIFTDTFQIKGTGTSHIKIGEVSIPLLIPGTFPELDTKTLKTSKWIFGAFRYDNTCWWFQPFSLGKSDQIASEPIFPGYNFIDTFEGKSRYNPVKILKERASRLLRSK
;
A
#
# COMPACT_ATOMS: atom_id res chain seq x y z
N MET A 1 -25.91 9.58 -16.50
CA MET A 1 -24.96 9.85 -15.40
C MET A 1 -23.52 9.84 -15.92
N ASP A 2 -23.29 10.15 -17.20
CA ASP A 2 -21.95 10.16 -17.82
C ASP A 2 -21.11 11.40 -17.48
N ALA A 3 -21.74 12.48 -16.99
CA ALA A 3 -21.07 13.77 -16.75
C ALA A 3 -20.16 13.78 -15.49
N THR A 4 -20.28 12.83 -14.57
CA THR A 4 -19.55 12.89 -13.29
C THR A 4 -18.11 12.38 -13.38
N LEU A 5 -17.84 11.36 -14.19
CA LEU A 5 -16.48 10.82 -14.31
C LEU A 5 -15.56 11.73 -15.14
N GLU A 6 -16.10 12.62 -15.99
CA GLU A 6 -15.30 13.53 -16.85
C GLU A 6 -14.25 14.32 -16.07
N HIS A 7 -14.56 14.63 -14.81
CA HIS A 7 -13.66 15.34 -13.93
C HIS A 7 -12.53 14.48 -13.39
N LEU A 8 -12.57 13.14 -13.44
CA LEU A 8 -11.55 12.29 -12.81
C LEU A 8 -10.11 12.61 -13.26
N SER A 9 -9.90 13.14 -14.47
CA SER A 9 -8.58 13.60 -14.93
C SER A 9 -8.09 14.90 -14.28
N GLU A 10 -8.96 15.66 -13.63
CA GLU A 10 -8.65 16.88 -12.89
C GLU A 10 -8.12 16.51 -11.50
N ILE A 11 -6.98 17.08 -11.13
CA ILE A 11 -6.45 16.95 -9.77
C ILE A 11 -6.93 18.15 -8.97
N PRO A 12 -7.50 17.96 -7.76
CA PRO A 12 -7.93 19.07 -6.93
C PRO A 12 -6.80 20.08 -6.67
N THR A 13 -7.07 21.38 -6.79
CA THR A 13 -6.07 22.44 -6.58
C THR A 13 -5.45 22.36 -5.18
N GLN A 14 -6.26 22.03 -4.17
CA GLN A 14 -5.78 21.84 -2.80
C GLN A 14 -4.74 20.72 -2.71
N PHE A 15 -4.92 19.63 -3.48
CA PHE A 15 -3.92 18.56 -3.53
C PHE A 15 -2.59 19.07 -4.10
N GLN A 16 -2.64 19.87 -5.17
CA GLN A 16 -1.46 20.42 -5.85
C GLN A 16 -0.69 21.39 -4.94
N GLU A 17 -1.41 22.23 -4.18
CA GLU A 17 -0.81 23.09 -3.16
C GLU A 17 -0.07 22.28 -2.10
N LEU A 18 -0.72 21.25 -1.52
CA LEU A 18 -0.08 20.34 -0.55
C LEU A 18 1.12 19.60 -1.14
N HIS A 19 1.05 19.23 -2.42
CA HIS A 19 2.15 18.55 -3.10
C HIS A 19 3.39 19.44 -3.20
N THR A 20 3.20 20.73 -3.48
CA THR A 20 4.30 21.70 -3.55
C THR A 20 5.03 21.84 -2.20
N TYR A 21 4.28 21.80 -1.08
CA TYR A 21 4.88 21.78 0.25
C TYR A 21 5.71 20.51 0.49
N ILE A 22 5.22 19.35 0.05
CA ILE A 22 5.95 18.09 0.15
C ILE A 22 7.21 18.11 -0.71
N GLU A 23 7.13 18.54 -1.97
CA GLU A 23 8.29 18.68 -2.87
C GLU A 23 9.38 19.58 -2.28
N SER A 24 8.99 20.65 -1.57
CA SER A 24 9.92 21.55 -0.89
C SER A 24 10.63 20.86 0.29
N ILE A 25 9.89 20.11 1.12
CA ILE A 25 10.47 19.32 2.23
C ILE A 25 11.37 18.21 1.67
N ASP A 26 10.93 17.54 0.61
CA ASP A 26 11.69 16.52 -0.09
C ASP A 26 13.01 17.09 -0.62
N SER A 27 13.00 18.33 -1.11
CA SER A 27 14.18 19.01 -1.64
C SER A 27 15.17 19.37 -0.54
N LEU A 28 14.68 19.76 0.64
CA LEU A 28 15.50 19.91 1.83
C LEU A 28 16.16 18.58 2.24
N LEU A 29 15.43 17.46 2.21
CA LEU A 29 16.00 16.13 2.51
C LEU A 29 16.97 15.63 1.44
N LEU A 30 16.78 16.04 0.18
CA LEU A 30 17.72 15.73 -0.89
C LEU A 30 19.10 16.36 -0.64
N VAL A 31 19.12 17.65 -0.32
CA VAL A 31 20.35 18.45 -0.11
C VAL A 31 20.92 18.27 1.31
N GLY A 32 20.07 17.94 2.27
CA GLY A 32 20.42 17.73 3.68
C GLY A 32 20.22 18.98 4.53
N THR A 33 19.75 18.79 5.76
CA THR A 33 19.50 19.90 6.71
C THR A 33 20.79 20.61 7.13
N GLY A 34 21.95 19.95 7.04
CA GLY A 34 23.25 20.58 7.27
C GLY A 34 23.65 21.63 6.23
N HIS A 35 22.99 21.63 5.07
CA HIS A 35 23.21 22.56 3.97
C HIS A 35 21.98 23.45 3.68
N ALA A 36 21.01 23.47 4.60
CA ALA A 36 19.77 24.22 4.45
C ALA A 36 20.04 25.72 4.28
N LYS A 37 19.35 26.33 3.31
CA LYS A 37 19.38 27.77 3.05
C LYS A 37 18.19 28.45 3.74
N PRO A 38 18.24 29.78 3.97
CA PRO A 38 17.11 30.53 4.50
C PRO A 38 15.80 30.31 3.73
N SER A 39 15.88 30.15 2.41
CA SER A 39 14.75 29.85 1.52
C SER A 39 14.09 28.50 1.79
N ASP A 40 14.87 27.52 2.24
CA ASP A 40 14.37 26.16 2.51
C ASP A 40 13.53 26.14 3.80
N ILE A 41 13.67 27.15 4.65
CA ILE A 41 12.97 27.30 5.93
C ILE A 41 11.64 28.06 5.76
N ASP A 42 11.51 28.89 4.71
CA ASP A 42 10.29 29.68 4.46
C ASP A 42 9.05 28.80 4.36
N ILE A 43 9.19 27.56 3.86
CA ILE A 43 8.11 26.59 3.81
C ILE A 43 7.51 26.28 5.18
N PHE A 44 8.37 26.12 6.20
CA PHE A 44 7.93 25.87 7.57
C PHE A 44 7.34 27.11 8.22
N ARG A 45 7.80 28.32 7.84
CA ARG A 45 7.17 29.57 8.29
C ARG A 45 5.75 29.69 7.76
N THR A 46 5.54 29.40 6.47
CA THR A 46 4.20 29.37 5.86
C THR A 46 3.32 28.29 6.51
N LEU A 47 3.84 27.08 6.70
CA LEU A 47 3.09 25.98 7.32
C LEU A 47 2.73 26.27 8.78
N ALA A 48 3.59 26.95 9.54
CA ALA A 48 3.30 27.33 10.92
C ALA A 48 2.01 28.16 11.03
N GLU A 49 1.75 29.05 10.06
CA GLU A 49 0.55 29.87 10.02
C GLU A 49 -0.67 29.15 9.43
N ALA A 50 -0.45 28.16 8.54
CA ALA A 50 -1.52 27.46 7.84
C ALA A 50 -2.13 26.28 8.62
N VAL A 51 -1.39 25.69 9.56
CA VAL A 51 -1.82 24.49 10.28
C VAL A 51 -2.94 24.81 11.30
N PRO A 52 -4.10 24.11 11.24
CA PRO A 52 -5.23 24.40 12.12
C PRO A 52 -5.02 23.92 13.57
N SER A 53 -4.18 22.91 13.77
CA SER A 53 -3.91 22.36 15.11
C SER A 53 -2.88 23.19 15.86
N LYS A 54 -3.26 23.75 17.02
CA LYS A 54 -2.35 24.56 17.84
C LYS A 54 -1.12 23.79 18.31
N SER A 55 -1.26 22.48 18.56
CA SER A 55 -0.13 21.64 19.00
C SER A 55 0.89 21.45 17.88
N LEU A 56 0.44 21.21 16.65
CA LEU A 56 1.32 21.09 15.50
C LEU A 56 1.91 22.45 15.12
N GLN A 57 1.12 23.53 15.11
CA GLN A 57 1.60 24.89 14.90
C GLN A 57 2.76 25.24 15.86
N ASN A 58 2.61 24.96 17.16
CA ASN A 58 3.67 25.22 18.14
C ASN A 58 4.96 24.43 17.84
N ARG A 59 4.84 23.16 17.41
CA ARG A 59 5.98 22.33 17.01
C ARG A 59 6.68 22.91 15.77
N VAL A 60 5.92 23.36 14.76
CA VAL A 60 6.49 23.96 13.55
C VAL A 60 7.19 25.28 13.88
N HIS A 61 6.64 26.13 14.74
CA HIS A 61 7.35 27.33 15.21
C HIS A 61 8.65 27.01 15.94
N ALA A 62 8.68 25.95 16.76
CA ALA A 62 9.90 25.51 17.42
C ALA A 62 10.94 25.00 16.41
N LEU A 63 10.50 24.28 15.37
CA LEU A 63 11.36 23.85 14.25
C LEU A 63 11.97 25.06 13.52
N VAL A 64 11.16 26.07 13.18
CA VAL A 64 11.65 27.30 12.52
C VAL A 64 12.72 27.98 13.39
N ARG A 65 12.46 28.13 14.70
CA ARG A 65 13.46 28.69 15.62
C ARG A 65 14.74 27.86 15.67
N ALA A 66 14.63 26.54 15.70
CA ALA A 66 15.79 25.65 15.71
C ALA A 66 16.65 25.81 14.45
N PHE A 67 16.05 26.04 13.29
CA PHE A 67 16.78 26.40 12.08
C PHE A 67 17.45 27.77 12.17
N ASP A 68 16.73 28.80 12.62
CA ASP A 68 17.26 30.17 12.75
C ASP A 68 18.46 30.22 13.74
N GLU A 69 18.43 29.41 14.78
CA GLU A 69 19.49 29.29 15.79
C GLU A 69 20.58 28.27 15.42
N ASN A 70 20.38 27.50 14.33
CA ASN A 70 21.24 26.37 13.94
C ASN A 70 21.40 25.30 15.05
N LEU A 71 20.31 25.01 15.77
CA LEU A 71 20.24 24.09 16.90
C LEU A 71 19.18 22.99 16.67
N LEU A 72 19.30 22.27 15.56
CA LEU A 72 18.41 21.14 15.24
C LEU A 72 18.69 19.95 16.17
N ASN A 73 17.75 19.67 17.07
CA ASN A 73 17.77 18.51 17.96
C ASN A 73 16.90 17.37 17.38
N ASP A 74 16.82 16.23 18.07
CA ASP A 74 15.99 15.09 17.65
C ASP A 74 14.53 15.48 17.35
N GLU A 75 13.94 16.32 18.20
CA GLU A 75 12.54 16.77 18.07
C GLU A 75 12.31 17.58 16.78
N ALA A 76 13.33 18.29 16.28
CA ALA A 76 13.26 18.99 15.01
C ALA A 76 13.05 18.01 13.84
N TYR A 77 13.81 16.92 13.79
CA TYR A 77 13.67 15.89 12.74
C TYR A 77 12.37 15.10 12.86
N GLU A 78 11.95 14.81 14.09
CA GLU A 78 10.63 14.23 14.36
C GLU A 78 9.51 15.15 13.85
N THR A 79 9.66 16.46 14.02
CA THR A 79 8.71 17.46 13.53
C THR A 79 8.68 17.54 12.00
N ILE A 80 9.83 17.46 11.32
CA ILE A 80 9.89 17.41 9.85
C ILE A 80 9.10 16.20 9.33
N ALA A 81 9.35 15.00 9.89
CA ALA A 81 8.64 13.78 9.52
C ALA A 81 7.14 13.89 9.79
N LEU A 82 6.75 14.42 10.96
CA LEU A 82 5.36 14.61 11.34
C LEU A 82 4.61 15.56 10.41
N VAL A 83 5.21 16.70 10.07
CA VAL A 83 4.63 17.68 9.15
C VAL A 83 4.41 17.04 7.79
N ARG A 84 5.45 16.37 7.26
CA ARG A 84 5.37 15.71 5.96
C ARG A 84 4.29 14.62 5.94
N SER A 85 4.24 13.75 6.95
CA SER A 85 3.19 12.73 7.06
C SER A 85 1.79 13.35 7.20
N THR A 86 1.64 14.47 7.90
CA THR A 86 0.35 15.17 8.03
C THR A 86 -0.13 15.71 6.69
N LEU A 87 0.76 16.27 5.87
CA LEU A 87 0.43 16.73 4.51
C LEU A 87 -0.03 15.56 3.62
N GLN A 88 0.60 14.38 3.74
CA GLN A 88 0.21 13.18 2.99
C GLN A 88 -1.14 12.62 3.43
N ILE A 89 -1.44 12.65 4.73
CA ILE A 89 -2.76 12.30 5.23
C ILE A 89 -3.80 13.25 4.63
N ALA A 90 -3.55 14.56 4.65
CA ALA A 90 -4.46 15.55 4.06
C ALA A 90 -4.65 15.34 2.54
N GLN A 91 -3.58 15.01 1.80
CA GLN A 91 -3.68 14.65 0.38
C GLN A 91 -4.54 13.40 0.15
N TYR A 92 -4.37 12.35 0.98
CA TYR A 92 -5.23 11.16 0.92
C TYR A 92 -6.70 11.52 1.15
N GLU A 93 -7.01 12.33 2.17
CA GLU A 93 -8.39 12.76 2.45
C GLU A 93 -8.99 13.54 1.28
N ILE A 94 -8.23 14.47 0.69
CA ILE A 94 -8.67 15.24 -0.48
C ILE A 94 -8.99 14.31 -1.65
N LEU A 95 -8.11 13.36 -1.97
CA LEU A 95 -8.30 12.43 -3.08
C LEU A 95 -9.46 11.47 -2.82
N GLN A 96 -9.58 10.93 -1.61
CA GLN A 96 -10.67 10.03 -1.24
C GLN A 96 -12.01 10.75 -1.28
N HIS A 97 -12.08 11.96 -0.71
CA HIS A 97 -13.28 12.79 -0.77
C HIS A 97 -13.66 13.10 -2.22
N TYR A 98 -12.70 13.59 -3.00
CA TYR A 98 -12.89 13.89 -4.42
C TYR A 98 -13.45 12.70 -5.21
N LEU A 99 -12.87 11.52 -5.02
CA LEU A 99 -13.30 10.31 -5.71
C LEU A 99 -14.70 9.87 -5.27
N THR A 100 -15.01 9.91 -3.97
CA THR A 100 -16.36 9.60 -3.49
C THR A 100 -17.41 10.58 -4.02
N THR A 101 -17.07 11.88 -4.11
CA THR A 101 -17.94 12.90 -4.70
C THR A 101 -18.22 12.63 -6.18
N ILE A 102 -17.18 12.33 -6.97
CA ILE A 102 -17.32 11.98 -8.39
C ILE A 102 -18.23 10.76 -8.58
N LEU A 103 -18.06 9.75 -7.73
CA LEU A 103 -18.86 8.53 -7.81
C LEU A 103 -20.26 8.66 -7.19
N GLY A 104 -20.59 9.82 -6.61
CA GLY A 104 -21.85 10.03 -5.88
C GLY A 104 -21.99 9.16 -4.63
N ARG A 105 -20.86 8.66 -4.10
CA ARG A 105 -20.80 7.78 -2.92
C ARG A 105 -20.78 8.60 -1.64
N ALA A 106 -21.33 8.02 -0.57
CA ALA A 106 -21.27 8.64 0.74
C ALA A 106 -19.82 8.76 1.22
N SER A 107 -19.39 9.98 1.52
CA SER A 107 -18.09 10.22 2.16
C SER A 107 -18.15 9.68 3.58
N ILE A 108 -17.21 8.81 3.95
CA ILE A 108 -17.03 8.43 5.35
C ILE A 108 -16.23 9.54 6.01
N ILE A 109 -16.82 10.16 7.02
CA ILE A 109 -16.05 10.95 7.97
C ILE A 109 -15.57 9.95 9.02
N SER A 110 -14.29 9.62 8.99
CA SER A 110 -13.69 8.81 10.03
C SER A 110 -13.52 9.66 11.28
N ASP A 111 -14.25 9.30 12.36
CA ASP A 111 -13.97 9.75 13.72
C ASP A 111 -12.72 9.03 14.26
N ASP A 112 -11.61 9.11 13.52
CA ASP A 112 -10.30 8.70 14.04
C ASP A 112 -9.89 9.73 15.11
N THR A 113 -10.48 9.58 16.29
CA THR A 113 -9.83 10.06 17.49
C THR A 113 -8.58 9.22 17.61
N PHE A 114 -7.42 9.82 17.33
CA PHE A 114 -6.16 9.32 17.83
C PHE A 114 -6.36 9.17 19.34
N SER A 115 -6.68 7.96 19.81
CA SER A 115 -6.37 7.57 21.16
C SER A 115 -4.89 7.87 21.27
N SER A 116 -4.56 8.85 22.12
CA SER A 116 -3.29 9.55 22.15
C SER A 116 -2.17 8.61 21.76
N LEU A 117 -1.35 8.99 20.78
CA LEU A 117 -0.05 8.35 20.57
C LEU A 117 0.62 8.40 21.94
N GLN A 118 0.47 7.34 22.72
CA GLN A 118 1.27 7.14 23.89
C GLN A 118 2.62 6.90 23.28
N THR A 119 3.40 7.98 23.19
CA THR A 119 4.84 7.91 23.19
C THR A 119 5.20 7.18 24.48
N GLN A 120 5.05 5.85 24.48
CA GLN A 120 5.92 5.03 25.28
C GLN A 120 7.27 5.30 24.66
N GLY A 121 7.98 6.28 25.24
CA GLY A 121 9.32 6.63 24.81
C GLY A 121 10.04 5.31 24.65
N SER A 122 10.48 5.01 23.43
CA SER A 122 10.99 3.70 23.13
C SER A 122 12.28 3.54 23.94
N GLU A 123 12.19 2.94 25.13
CA GLU A 123 13.35 2.41 25.86
C GLU A 123 14.01 1.25 25.08
N ASN A 124 13.51 0.98 23.87
CA ASN A 124 14.14 0.12 22.90
C ASN A 124 15.35 0.83 22.25
N GLY A 125 16.53 0.55 22.77
CA GLY A 125 17.81 1.08 22.27
C GLY A 125 18.05 0.85 20.77
N ILE A 126 17.41 -0.16 20.15
CA ILE A 126 17.51 -0.41 18.71
C ILE A 126 16.75 0.66 17.91
N LEU A 127 15.54 1.04 18.33
CA LEU A 127 14.78 2.10 17.66
C LEU A 127 15.44 3.47 17.84
N ASN A 128 16.10 3.70 18.97
CA ASN A 128 16.92 4.90 19.12
C ASN A 128 18.11 4.90 18.16
N ALA A 129 18.77 3.76 17.93
CA ALA A 129 19.83 3.64 16.93
C ALA A 129 19.30 3.89 15.51
N VAL A 130 18.12 3.36 15.17
CA VAL A 130 17.42 3.65 13.90
C VAL A 130 17.17 5.16 13.77
N LYS A 131 16.63 5.80 14.82
CA LYS A 131 16.34 7.23 14.83
C LYS A 131 17.58 8.07 14.58
N LYS A 132 18.68 7.78 15.29
CA LYS A 132 19.95 8.50 15.13
C LYS A 132 20.52 8.35 13.73
N TRP A 133 20.48 7.15 13.17
CA TRP A 133 20.89 6.92 11.78
C TRP A 133 20.02 7.68 10.77
N LEU A 134 18.70 7.73 10.97
CA LEU A 134 17.81 8.55 10.12
C LEU A 134 18.13 10.05 10.24
N ILE A 135 18.48 10.54 11.43
CA ILE A 135 18.91 11.93 11.63
C ILE A 135 20.22 12.19 10.87
N GLU A 136 21.20 11.29 10.95
CA GLU A 136 22.46 11.40 10.19
C GLU A 136 22.20 11.46 8.68
N ILE A 137 21.28 10.65 8.16
CA ILE A 137 20.85 10.72 6.75
C ILE A 137 20.24 12.08 6.42
N ALA A 138 19.34 12.59 7.27
CA ALA A 138 18.69 13.88 7.02
C ALA A 138 19.68 15.05 7.07
N ILE A 139 20.70 14.98 7.92
CA ILE A 139 21.79 15.96 7.99
C ILE A 139 22.63 15.93 6.71
N ALA A 140 23.05 14.74 6.29
CA ALA A 140 23.90 14.56 5.12
C ALA A 140 23.19 14.89 3.81
N GLY A 141 21.89 14.60 3.72
CA GLY A 141 21.10 14.69 2.50
C GLY A 141 21.24 13.43 1.64
N PHE A 142 20.17 13.10 0.89
CA PHE A 142 20.17 11.94 -0.01
C PHE A 142 21.24 11.99 -1.11
N ASP A 143 21.56 13.18 -1.61
CA ASP A 143 22.59 13.39 -2.63
C ASP A 143 24.01 13.10 -2.10
N GLY A 144 24.21 13.19 -0.77
CA GLY A 144 25.46 12.89 -0.10
C GLY A 144 25.65 11.44 0.31
N LEU A 145 24.68 10.55 0.06
CA LEU A 145 24.73 9.17 0.54
C LEU A 145 25.62 8.28 -0.34
N SER A 146 26.43 7.47 0.32
CA SER A 146 27.25 6.42 -0.30
C SER A 146 26.97 5.06 0.34
N ALA A 147 27.35 3.98 -0.35
CA ALA A 147 27.27 2.63 0.20
C ALA A 147 28.04 2.48 1.53
N ASP A 148 29.14 3.20 1.69
CA ASP A 148 29.94 3.20 2.92
C ASP A 148 29.18 3.79 4.11
N ALA A 149 28.24 4.72 3.87
CA ALA A 149 27.39 5.28 4.92
C ALA A 149 26.35 4.27 5.45
N MET A 150 26.01 3.24 4.67
CA MET A 150 25.05 2.21 5.06
C MET A 150 25.71 1.09 5.88
N THR A 151 26.98 0.81 5.63
CA THR A 151 27.71 -0.34 6.21
C THR A 151 27.70 -0.39 7.75
N PRO A 152 27.93 0.71 8.49
CA PRO A 152 27.92 0.70 9.95
C PRO A 152 26.57 0.32 10.57
N PHE A 153 25.48 0.44 9.80
CA PHE A 153 24.13 0.23 10.28
C PHE A 153 23.62 -1.21 10.08
N ILE A 154 24.30 -2.01 9.23
CA ILE A 154 23.95 -3.42 8.96
C ILE A 154 23.75 -4.26 10.24
N PRO A 155 24.61 -4.20 11.27
CA PRO A 155 24.40 -4.97 12.50
C PRO A 155 23.14 -4.59 13.27
N THR A 156 22.67 -3.34 13.16
CA THR A 156 21.40 -2.90 13.75
C THR A 156 20.23 -3.50 13.00
N LEU A 157 20.33 -3.58 11.67
CA LEU A 157 19.33 -4.22 10.81
C LEU A 157 19.20 -5.72 11.12
N GLU A 158 20.32 -6.43 11.30
CA GLU A 158 20.31 -7.85 11.67
C GLU A 158 19.64 -8.09 13.04
N LYS A 159 19.83 -7.18 14.00
CA LYS A 159 19.18 -7.27 15.31
C LYS A 159 17.67 -7.06 15.22
N LEU A 160 17.19 -6.19 14.33
CA LEU A 160 15.75 -5.94 14.18
C LEU A 160 14.97 -7.21 13.77
N VAL A 161 15.58 -8.09 12.97
CA VAL A 161 14.97 -9.38 12.56
C VAL A 161 14.61 -10.26 13.75
N SER A 162 15.35 -10.13 14.87
CA SER A 162 15.10 -10.94 16.07
C SER A 162 13.91 -10.48 16.90
N ILE A 163 13.29 -9.35 16.57
CA ILE A 163 12.19 -8.73 17.33
C ILE A 163 10.92 -8.73 16.45
N PRO A 164 9.99 -9.69 16.64
CA PRO A 164 8.82 -9.85 15.78
C PRO A 164 7.96 -8.59 15.63
N GLU A 165 7.86 -7.79 16.70
CA GLU A 165 7.09 -6.54 16.73
C GLU A 165 7.67 -5.47 15.80
N LEU A 166 8.95 -5.58 15.41
CA LEU A 166 9.65 -4.63 14.56
C LEU A 166 9.86 -5.16 13.13
N ASN A 167 9.25 -6.29 12.76
CA ASN A 167 9.40 -6.89 11.44
C ASN A 167 9.00 -5.93 10.29
N GLU A 168 7.95 -5.13 10.50
CA GLU A 168 7.52 -4.16 9.50
C GLU A 168 8.53 -3.02 9.35
N THR A 169 9.03 -2.48 10.47
CA THR A 169 10.11 -1.49 10.47
C THR A 169 11.37 -2.05 9.80
N HIS A 170 11.74 -3.29 10.11
CA HIS A 170 12.85 -4.00 9.47
C HIS A 170 12.65 -4.11 7.95
N ALA A 171 11.47 -4.51 7.49
CA ALA A 171 11.20 -4.69 6.06
C ALA A 171 11.31 -3.36 5.29
N ILE A 172 10.75 -2.27 5.83
CA ILE A 172 10.82 -0.93 5.22
C ILE A 172 12.28 -0.45 5.18
N LEU A 173 13.02 -0.63 6.29
CA LEU A 173 14.40 -0.20 6.44
C LEU A 173 15.35 -0.98 5.52
N LEU A 174 15.17 -2.30 5.41
CA LEU A 174 15.91 -3.14 4.46
C LEU A 174 15.65 -2.70 3.02
N GLY A 175 14.39 -2.44 2.66
CA GLY A 175 14.04 -1.90 1.35
C GLY A 175 14.72 -0.56 1.06
N PHE A 176 14.67 0.36 2.02
CA PHE A 176 15.29 1.68 1.87
C PHE A 176 16.82 1.61 1.71
N ILE A 177 17.49 0.81 2.54
CA ILE A 177 18.94 0.59 2.44
C ILE A 177 19.29 -0.01 1.08
N ASN A 178 18.54 -1.02 0.61
CA ASN A 178 18.82 -1.64 -0.68
C ASN A 178 18.61 -0.65 -1.83
N GLU A 179 17.58 0.21 -1.79
CA GLU A 179 17.43 1.26 -2.80
C GLU A 179 18.61 2.23 -2.83
N ILE A 180 19.15 2.62 -1.67
CA ILE A 180 20.35 3.48 -1.58
C ILE A 180 21.58 2.75 -2.14
N MET A 181 21.73 1.46 -1.84
CA MET A 181 22.82 0.62 -2.32
C MET A 181 22.72 0.33 -3.83
N ASP A 182 21.51 0.23 -4.37
CA ASP A 182 21.27 0.05 -5.80
C ASP A 182 21.42 1.37 -6.58
N TYR A 183 21.26 2.53 -5.91
CA TYR A 183 21.43 3.87 -6.50
C TYR A 183 22.91 4.26 -6.76
N GLN A 184 23.86 3.33 -6.69
CA GLN A 184 25.27 3.66 -6.94
C GLN A 184 25.51 3.98 -8.44
N PRO A 185 26.49 4.86 -8.78
CA PRO A 185 26.75 5.34 -10.16
C PRO A 185 26.96 4.26 -11.22
N ILE A 186 27.23 3.02 -10.80
CA ILE A 186 27.45 1.84 -11.64
C ILE A 186 26.13 1.35 -12.28
N HIS A 187 24.96 1.68 -11.71
CA HIS A 187 23.68 1.12 -12.10
C HIS A 187 22.89 1.93 -13.16
N ASN A 188 23.45 3.01 -13.74
CA ASN A 188 22.78 3.86 -14.73
C ASN A 188 21.38 4.34 -14.29
N ILE A 189 21.18 4.64 -13.00
CA ILE A 189 19.95 5.28 -12.53
C ILE A 189 20.18 6.79 -12.61
N ASP A 190 19.53 7.43 -13.59
CA ASP A 190 19.80 8.83 -13.94
C ASP A 190 19.35 9.85 -12.88
N MET A 191 18.52 9.47 -11.90
CA MET A 191 17.94 10.41 -10.91
C MET A 191 17.56 9.74 -9.58
N ILE A 192 17.88 10.41 -8.46
CA ILE A 192 17.44 10.00 -7.11
C ILE A 192 15.90 9.99 -7.08
N PRO A 193 15.25 8.91 -6.62
CA PRO A 193 13.79 8.88 -6.43
C PRO A 193 13.41 9.66 -5.15
N GLN A 194 13.67 10.96 -5.16
CA GLN A 194 13.64 11.86 -4.01
C GLN A 194 12.35 11.74 -3.18
N HIS A 195 11.19 11.78 -3.84
CA HIS A 195 9.88 11.67 -3.17
C HIS A 195 9.73 10.34 -2.42
N ARG A 196 10.15 9.23 -3.05
CA ARG A 196 10.09 7.89 -2.47
C ARG A 196 11.03 7.74 -1.29
N TRP A 197 12.24 8.30 -1.36
CA TRP A 197 13.20 8.23 -0.26
C TRP A 197 12.75 9.10 0.93
N ALA A 198 12.18 10.27 0.66
CA ALA A 198 11.59 11.11 1.69
C ALA A 198 10.37 10.45 2.36
N ASP A 199 9.54 9.72 1.60
CA ASP A 199 8.46 8.86 2.11
C ASP A 199 8.98 7.80 3.09
N LEU A 200 9.97 7.02 2.65
CA LEU A 200 10.57 5.95 3.44
C LEU A 200 11.19 6.52 4.71
N TRP A 201 11.95 7.61 4.60
CA TRP A 201 12.57 8.29 5.73
C TRP A 201 11.54 8.77 6.75
N SER A 202 10.49 9.48 6.31
CA SER A 202 9.45 10.00 7.21
C SER A 202 8.65 8.88 7.88
N ARG A 203 8.26 7.85 7.12
CA ARG A 203 7.56 6.68 7.68
C ARG A 203 8.42 5.94 8.71
N LEU A 204 9.72 5.76 8.44
CA LEU A 204 10.66 5.15 9.38
C LEU A 204 10.83 6.01 10.63
N MET A 205 10.98 7.34 10.47
CA MET A 205 11.08 8.27 11.60
C MET A 205 9.84 8.18 12.50
N MET A 206 8.64 8.24 11.91
CA MET A 206 7.38 8.10 12.66
C MET A 206 7.28 6.75 13.39
N ARG A 207 7.81 5.66 12.82
CA ARG A 207 7.87 4.35 13.49
C ARG A 207 8.83 4.30 14.67
N THR A 208 9.85 5.15 14.72
CA THR A 208 10.71 5.24 15.91
C THR A 208 9.97 5.86 17.10
N LEU A 209 8.94 6.69 16.85
CA LEU A 209 8.12 7.35 17.86
C LEU A 209 6.93 6.49 18.32
N SER A 210 6.38 5.71 17.40
CA SER A 210 5.28 4.79 17.67
C SER A 210 5.57 3.43 17.04
N PRO A 211 6.34 2.57 17.72
CA PRO A 211 6.75 1.29 17.15
C PRO A 211 5.62 0.29 17.02
N LYS A 212 4.51 0.50 17.74
CA LYS A 212 3.31 -0.33 17.67
C LYS A 212 2.10 0.55 17.45
N ILE A 213 1.56 0.52 16.24
CA ILE A 213 0.21 0.99 15.98
C ILE A 213 -0.71 -0.17 16.34
N GLN A 214 -1.21 -0.17 17.57
CA GLN A 214 -2.21 -1.16 17.95
C GLN A 214 -3.54 -0.77 17.30
N VAL A 215 -3.96 -1.58 16.34
CA VAL A 215 -5.27 -1.46 15.71
C VAL A 215 -6.18 -2.48 16.36
N ASP A 216 -7.17 -2.02 17.11
CA ASP A 216 -8.12 -2.90 17.77
C ASP A 216 -8.96 -3.63 16.72
N CYS A 217 -8.78 -4.95 16.62
CA CYS A 217 -9.50 -5.80 15.69
C CYS A 217 -10.78 -6.33 16.35
N LYS A 218 -11.86 -6.39 15.59
CA LYS A 218 -13.12 -7.04 16.01
C LYS A 218 -13.07 -8.52 15.63
N SER A 219 -13.42 -9.39 16.58
CA SER A 219 -13.65 -10.80 16.25
C SER A 219 -14.95 -10.94 15.43
N VAL A 220 -14.88 -11.59 14.28
CA VAL A 220 -15.97 -11.74 13.32
C VAL A 220 -16.09 -13.18 12.82
N SER A 221 -17.32 -13.62 12.55
CA SER A 221 -17.63 -14.89 11.91
C SER A 221 -18.74 -14.69 10.89
N GLY A 222 -18.73 -15.44 9.79
CA GLY A 222 -19.66 -15.21 8.70
C GLY A 222 -19.28 -15.88 7.39
N ASP A 223 -19.95 -15.48 6.32
CA ASP A 223 -19.69 -15.95 4.96
C ASP A 223 -18.80 -14.92 4.22
N LEU A 224 -17.63 -15.37 3.76
CA LEU A 224 -16.69 -14.60 2.95
C LEU A 224 -16.91 -14.89 1.47
N PHE A 225 -17.05 -13.84 0.68
CA PHE A 225 -17.20 -13.88 -0.77
C PHE A 225 -16.00 -13.19 -1.42
N LEU A 226 -15.14 -13.93 -2.11
CA LEU A 226 -13.96 -13.38 -2.77
C LEU A 226 -14.31 -12.88 -4.17
N LEU A 227 -13.84 -11.68 -4.51
CA LEU A 227 -14.23 -10.97 -5.73
C LEU A 227 -13.08 -10.79 -6.71
N GLY A 228 -11.87 -10.59 -6.19
CA GLY A 228 -10.70 -10.34 -7.02
C GLY A 228 -9.41 -10.49 -6.23
N LEU A 229 -8.31 -10.43 -6.96
CA LEU A 229 -6.98 -10.62 -6.39
C LEU A 229 -5.98 -9.65 -7.02
N GLU A 230 -5.05 -9.19 -6.20
CA GLU A 230 -3.90 -8.41 -6.60
C GLU A 230 -2.61 -9.12 -6.14
N ILE A 231 -1.57 -9.03 -6.96
CA ILE A 231 -0.22 -9.45 -6.58
C ILE A 231 0.73 -8.27 -6.79
N GLN A 232 1.31 -7.80 -5.70
CA GLN A 232 2.34 -6.76 -5.71
C GLN A 232 3.69 -7.43 -5.58
N GLN A 233 4.57 -7.20 -6.56
CA GLN A 233 5.92 -7.77 -6.57
C GLN A 233 6.97 -6.67 -6.51
N HIS A 234 7.93 -6.86 -5.63
CA HIS A 234 9.20 -6.15 -5.57
C HIS A 234 10.33 -7.18 -5.73
N THR A 235 11.56 -6.75 -6.02
CA THR A 235 12.72 -7.67 -6.19
C THR A 235 12.85 -8.66 -5.03
N GLN A 236 12.65 -8.20 -3.81
CA GLN A 236 12.86 -8.97 -2.58
C GLN A 236 11.58 -9.35 -1.82
N PHE A 237 10.42 -8.91 -2.30
CA PHE A 237 9.18 -9.05 -1.55
C PHE A 237 8.00 -9.27 -2.48
N VAL A 238 7.03 -10.03 -2.01
CA VAL A 238 5.77 -10.21 -2.73
C VAL A 238 4.61 -10.23 -1.76
N SER A 239 3.54 -9.54 -2.14
CA SER A 239 2.28 -9.49 -1.41
C SER A 239 1.16 -9.99 -2.33
N VAL A 240 0.33 -10.88 -1.80
CA VAL A 240 -0.94 -11.30 -2.38
C VAL A 240 -2.06 -10.67 -1.57
N ILE A 241 -2.96 -9.96 -2.24
CA ILE A 241 -4.08 -9.24 -1.64
C ILE A 241 -5.35 -9.79 -2.27
N LEU A 242 -6.18 -10.46 -1.48
CA LEU A 242 -7.51 -10.87 -1.92
C LEU A 242 -8.54 -9.85 -1.47
N TYR A 243 -9.40 -9.43 -2.39
CA TYR A 243 -10.52 -8.53 -2.10
C TYR A 243 -11.81 -9.32 -2.04
N GLY A 244 -12.65 -9.00 -1.06
CA GLY A 244 -13.89 -9.70 -0.85
C GLY A 244 -14.91 -8.93 -0.03
N LEU A 245 -16.05 -9.57 0.18
CA LEU A 245 -17.11 -9.12 1.07
C LEU A 245 -17.27 -10.16 2.18
N LEU A 246 -17.33 -9.70 3.43
CA LEU A 246 -17.67 -10.53 4.57
C LEU A 246 -19.09 -10.20 5.01
N LYS A 247 -20.00 -11.17 4.89
CA LYS A 247 -21.32 -11.10 5.50
C LYS A 247 -21.23 -11.62 6.93
N ALA A 248 -21.21 -10.71 7.89
CA ALA A 248 -21.20 -11.02 9.31
C ALA A 248 -22.50 -10.51 9.94
N GLU A 249 -23.30 -11.41 10.52
CA GLU A 249 -24.66 -11.10 10.97
C GLU A 249 -25.52 -10.51 9.82
N GLU A 250 -26.08 -9.31 10.00
CA GLU A 250 -26.84 -8.58 8.97
C GLU A 250 -25.97 -7.60 8.16
N ASP A 251 -24.71 -7.41 8.54
CA ASP A 251 -23.80 -6.44 7.92
C ASP A 251 -22.95 -7.08 6.81
N LEU A 252 -22.70 -6.29 5.77
CA LEU A 252 -21.81 -6.65 4.66
C LEU A 252 -20.61 -5.71 4.65
N HIS A 253 -19.43 -6.26 4.93
CA HIS A 253 -18.19 -5.48 5.01
C HIS A 253 -17.31 -5.73 3.81
N SER A 254 -16.77 -4.66 3.20
CA SER A 254 -15.61 -4.80 2.32
C SER A 254 -14.43 -5.28 3.15
N VAL A 255 -13.73 -6.31 2.69
CA VAL A 255 -12.56 -6.86 3.36
C VAL A 255 -11.43 -7.11 2.39
N ARG A 256 -10.20 -7.07 2.89
CA ARG A 256 -9.02 -7.57 2.20
C ARG A 256 -8.25 -8.56 3.05
N ILE A 257 -7.68 -9.58 2.42
CA ILE A 257 -6.79 -10.54 3.06
C ILE A 257 -5.42 -10.37 2.43
N VAL A 258 -4.46 -9.88 3.21
CA VAL A 258 -3.09 -9.61 2.75
C VAL A 258 -2.17 -10.71 3.27
N ARG A 259 -1.39 -11.32 2.38
CA ARG A 259 -0.26 -12.19 2.75
C ARG A 259 0.98 -11.77 2.00
N SER A 260 2.07 -11.69 2.74
CA SER A 260 3.33 -11.23 2.18
C SER A 260 4.49 -12.10 2.61
N SER A 261 5.50 -12.19 1.75
CA SER A 261 6.66 -13.02 1.99
C SER A 261 7.89 -12.42 1.30
N PHE A 262 9.05 -12.64 1.90
CA PHE A 262 10.32 -12.35 1.24
C PHE A 262 10.50 -13.29 0.06
N LYS A 263 11.05 -12.76 -1.03
CA LYS A 263 11.46 -13.53 -2.19
C LYS A 263 12.90 -13.20 -2.57
N VAL A 264 13.46 -14.07 -3.40
CA VAL A 264 14.76 -13.90 -4.05
C VAL A 264 14.56 -14.11 -5.54
N ASP A 265 15.50 -13.64 -6.37
CA ASP A 265 15.35 -13.60 -7.83
C ASP A 265 15.04 -14.95 -8.49
N VAL A 266 15.48 -16.07 -7.89
CA VAL A 266 15.18 -17.42 -8.38
C VAL A 266 13.69 -17.81 -8.22
N ILE A 267 12.93 -17.03 -7.45
CA ILE A 267 11.47 -17.18 -7.33
C ILE A 267 10.81 -16.20 -8.30
N ASP A 268 10.54 -16.71 -9.50
CA ASP A 268 9.80 -16.00 -10.54
C ASP A 268 8.28 -16.00 -10.29
N THR A 269 7.55 -15.31 -11.18
CA THR A 269 6.09 -15.19 -11.17
C THR A 269 5.35 -16.54 -11.25
N SER A 270 5.93 -17.58 -11.82
CA SER A 270 5.28 -18.90 -11.86
C SER A 270 5.39 -19.64 -10.53
N HIS A 271 6.35 -19.27 -9.67
CA HIS A 271 6.67 -19.96 -8.43
C HIS A 271 6.15 -19.28 -7.15
N ILE A 272 5.54 -18.09 -7.25
CA ILE A 272 5.08 -17.31 -6.08
C ILE A 272 4.12 -18.08 -5.18
N TRP A 273 3.23 -18.89 -5.74
CA TRP A 273 2.26 -19.67 -4.97
C TRP A 273 2.92 -20.65 -4.00
N LEU A 274 4.18 -21.05 -4.25
CA LEU A 274 4.97 -21.88 -3.34
C LEU A 274 5.35 -21.14 -2.04
N LEU A 275 5.29 -19.81 -2.03
CA LEU A 275 5.50 -18.99 -0.84
C LEU A 275 4.26 -18.91 0.05
N PHE A 276 3.08 -19.21 -0.50
CA PHE A 276 1.78 -19.02 0.18
C PHE A 276 0.88 -20.26 0.13
N PRO A 277 1.38 -21.47 0.47
CA PRO A 277 0.59 -22.70 0.37
C PRO A 277 -0.75 -22.65 1.13
N GLU A 278 -0.83 -21.86 2.19
CA GLU A 278 -2.04 -21.62 2.98
C GLU A 278 -3.17 -20.92 2.22
N LEU A 279 -2.86 -20.21 1.12
CA LEU A 279 -3.87 -19.50 0.31
C LEU A 279 -4.67 -20.41 -0.61
N LYS A 280 -4.28 -21.68 -0.79
CA LYS A 280 -4.95 -22.61 -1.71
C LYS A 280 -6.49 -22.63 -1.55
N PRO A 281 -7.07 -22.73 -0.33
CA PRO A 281 -8.52 -22.73 -0.17
C PRO A 281 -9.20 -21.43 -0.64
N LEU A 282 -8.55 -20.28 -0.42
CA LEU A 282 -9.06 -18.97 -0.85
C LEU A 282 -9.05 -18.86 -2.37
N ILE A 283 -7.95 -19.26 -3.00
CA ILE A 283 -7.79 -19.19 -4.45
C ILE A 283 -8.78 -20.14 -5.16
N THR A 284 -8.97 -21.35 -4.61
CA THR A 284 -9.98 -22.28 -5.12
C THR A 284 -11.40 -21.70 -4.99
N ALA A 285 -11.73 -21.07 -3.86
CA ALA A 285 -13.02 -20.43 -3.66
C ALA A 285 -13.27 -19.27 -4.65
N LEU A 286 -12.27 -18.41 -4.88
CA LEU A 286 -12.34 -17.33 -5.87
C LEU A 286 -12.56 -17.88 -7.29
N SER A 287 -11.79 -18.90 -7.70
CA SER A 287 -11.90 -19.49 -9.04
C SER A 287 -13.26 -20.15 -9.33
N SER A 288 -13.94 -20.62 -8.29
CA SER A 288 -15.21 -21.35 -8.40
C SER A 288 -16.43 -20.54 -7.95
N ALA A 289 -16.26 -19.25 -7.64
CA ALA A 289 -17.29 -18.39 -7.05
C ALA A 289 -18.03 -19.07 -5.88
N GLN A 290 -17.26 -19.67 -4.97
CA GLN A 290 -17.77 -20.30 -3.75
C GLN A 290 -17.48 -19.40 -2.55
N SER A 291 -18.47 -19.25 -1.66
CA SER A 291 -18.23 -18.58 -0.39
C SER A 291 -17.40 -19.46 0.53
N LEU A 292 -16.82 -18.85 1.57
CA LEU A 292 -16.08 -19.54 2.62
C LEU A 292 -16.64 -19.16 3.98
N LYS A 293 -16.87 -20.15 4.84
CA LYS A 293 -17.24 -19.87 6.23
C LYS A 293 -16.00 -19.51 7.04
N ILE A 294 -16.06 -18.35 7.68
CA ILE A 294 -15.03 -17.85 8.58
C ILE A 294 -15.52 -17.99 10.02
N GLU A 295 -14.68 -18.57 10.87
CA GLU A 295 -14.90 -18.67 12.31
C GLU A 295 -13.77 -17.92 13.03
N ASN A 296 -14.13 -16.99 13.92
CA ASN A 296 -13.20 -16.20 14.75
C ASN A 296 -12.11 -15.45 13.96
N GLY A 297 -12.47 -14.89 12.80
CA GLY A 297 -11.60 -13.95 12.07
C GLY A 297 -11.38 -12.66 12.87
N GLN A 298 -10.26 -11.98 12.64
CA GLN A 298 -9.96 -10.67 13.22
C GLN A 298 -10.06 -9.62 12.12
N LEU A 299 -11.05 -8.74 12.21
CA LEU A 299 -11.30 -7.66 11.27
C LEU A 299 -10.77 -6.35 11.84
N SER A 300 -9.81 -5.73 11.16
CA SER A 300 -9.36 -4.38 11.51
C SER A 300 -10.39 -3.32 11.06
N PRO A 301 -10.37 -2.11 11.65
CA PRO A 301 -11.14 -0.96 11.15
C PRO A 301 -10.84 -0.61 9.69
N GLY A 302 -9.63 -0.93 9.22
CA GLY A 302 -9.22 -0.79 7.81
C GLY A 302 -9.75 -1.86 6.86
N GLY A 303 -10.50 -2.82 7.37
CA GLY A 303 -11.03 -3.96 6.62
C GLY A 303 -9.98 -5.03 6.32
N ASP A 304 -8.83 -5.02 7.01
CA ASP A 304 -7.88 -6.14 6.96
C ASP A 304 -8.45 -7.31 7.77
N LEU A 305 -8.68 -8.43 7.08
CA LEU A 305 -9.22 -9.63 7.68
C LEU A 305 -8.11 -10.67 7.87
N THR A 306 -7.80 -10.98 9.13
CA THR A 306 -6.89 -12.06 9.52
C THR A 306 -7.70 -13.29 9.93
N ILE A 307 -7.40 -14.44 9.31
CA ILE A 307 -8.14 -15.69 9.52
C ILE A 307 -7.19 -16.85 9.75
N SER A 308 -7.70 -17.88 10.43
CA SER A 308 -7.05 -19.19 10.47
C SER A 308 -7.44 -20.01 9.24
N TYR A 309 -6.45 -20.36 8.42
CA TYR A 309 -6.67 -21.14 7.19
C TYR A 309 -7.09 -22.58 7.45
N SER A 310 -6.73 -23.15 8.62
CA SER A 310 -7.05 -24.54 8.96
C SER A 310 -8.53 -24.79 9.20
N HIS A 311 -9.31 -23.73 9.47
CA HIS A 311 -10.73 -23.83 9.82
C HIS A 311 -11.66 -23.36 8.70
N LEU A 312 -11.12 -23.05 7.52
CA LEU A 312 -11.90 -22.64 6.37
C LEU A 312 -12.77 -23.81 5.87
N LYS A 313 -14.08 -23.54 5.72
CA LYS A 313 -15.04 -24.49 5.17
C LYS A 313 -15.69 -23.89 3.94
N SER A 314 -15.80 -24.66 2.86
CA SER A 314 -16.55 -24.27 1.66
C SER A 314 -18.01 -23.98 2.01
N GLY A 315 -18.50 -22.86 1.51
CA GLY A 315 -19.88 -22.43 1.59
C GLY A 315 -20.66 -22.72 0.30
N LYS A 316 -21.62 -21.86 -0.02
CA LYS A 316 -22.47 -22.00 -1.21
C LYS A 316 -21.82 -21.29 -2.40
N SER A 317 -22.12 -21.76 -3.61
CA SER A 317 -21.86 -20.97 -4.82
C SER A 317 -22.67 -19.69 -4.79
N PHE A 318 -22.12 -18.60 -5.32
CA PHE A 318 -22.81 -17.31 -5.41
C PHE A 318 -22.66 -16.70 -6.80
N ASN A 319 -23.54 -15.75 -7.12
CA ASN A 319 -23.46 -14.98 -8.36
C ASN A 319 -22.45 -13.84 -8.19
N LEU A 320 -21.25 -14.03 -8.75
CA LEU A 320 -20.15 -13.09 -8.62
C LEU A 320 -20.49 -11.71 -9.22
N ILE A 321 -21.12 -11.69 -10.40
CA ILE A 321 -21.47 -10.45 -11.11
C ILE A 321 -22.50 -9.64 -10.32
N GLU A 322 -23.57 -10.30 -9.85
CA GLU A 322 -24.62 -9.65 -9.04
C GLU A 322 -24.07 -9.10 -7.72
N MET A 323 -23.12 -9.80 -7.12
CA MET A 323 -22.48 -9.35 -5.89
C MET A 323 -21.59 -8.12 -6.12
N MET A 324 -20.81 -8.10 -7.20
CA MET A 324 -19.96 -6.96 -7.55
C MET A 324 -20.79 -5.76 -8.01
N SER A 325 -21.84 -5.97 -8.82
CA SER A 325 -22.69 -4.89 -9.30
C SER A 325 -23.50 -4.25 -8.17
N SER A 326 -24.02 -5.03 -7.22
CA SER A 326 -24.75 -4.50 -6.07
C SER A 326 -23.88 -3.70 -5.08
N CYS A 327 -22.58 -3.96 -5.03
CA CYS A 327 -21.68 -3.34 -4.04
C CYS A 327 -20.75 -2.27 -4.63
N TYR A 328 -20.37 -2.41 -5.90
CA TYR A 328 -19.28 -1.64 -6.50
C TYR A 328 -19.58 -1.13 -7.91
N SER A 329 -20.82 -1.26 -8.40
CA SER A 329 -21.18 -0.68 -9.70
C SER A 329 -20.80 0.79 -9.77
N ILE A 330 -20.21 1.19 -10.89
CA ILE A 330 -19.88 2.59 -11.16
C ILE A 330 -21.13 3.47 -11.31
N GLU A 331 -22.27 2.86 -11.65
CA GLU A 331 -23.55 3.55 -11.88
C GLU A 331 -24.37 3.68 -10.59
N SER A 332 -23.99 2.97 -9.52
CA SER A 332 -24.70 3.01 -8.24
C SER A 332 -24.06 4.02 -7.28
N PRO A 333 -24.81 5.06 -6.85
CA PRO A 333 -24.32 6.00 -5.83
C PRO A 333 -24.26 5.35 -4.43
N THR A 334 -24.95 4.24 -4.22
CA THR A 334 -24.96 3.51 -2.95
C THR A 334 -24.04 2.29 -3.04
N ASN A 335 -23.01 2.26 -2.19
CA ASN A 335 -22.27 1.04 -1.89
C ASN A 335 -23.04 0.29 -0.80
N ASN A 336 -23.55 -0.90 -1.11
CA ASN A 336 -24.25 -1.77 -0.14
C ASN A 336 -23.30 -2.45 0.86
N SER A 337 -22.04 -2.03 0.91
CA SER A 337 -21.03 -2.55 1.85
C SER A 337 -20.34 -1.42 2.58
N THR A 338 -19.88 -1.69 3.80
CA THR A 338 -18.98 -0.76 4.51
C THR A 338 -17.66 -0.64 3.73
N PRO A 339 -17.23 0.57 3.32
CA PRO A 339 -15.95 0.79 2.66
C PRO A 339 -14.74 0.51 3.55
N LEU A 340 -13.60 0.25 2.91
CA LEU A 340 -12.31 0.14 3.59
C LEU A 340 -11.83 1.54 4.01
N THR A 341 -11.59 1.76 5.31
CA THR A 341 -11.09 3.05 5.81
C THR A 341 -9.79 2.86 6.58
N LEU A 342 -8.68 3.29 5.99
CA LEU A 342 -7.37 3.13 6.63
C LEU A 342 -7.27 3.96 7.92
N PRO A 343 -6.65 3.43 8.99
CA PRO A 343 -6.27 4.24 10.14
C PRO A 343 -5.36 5.39 9.69
N ALA A 344 -5.50 6.57 10.31
CA ALA A 344 -4.77 7.78 9.93
C ALA A 344 -3.25 7.58 9.69
N PHE A 345 -2.57 6.77 10.52
CA PHE A 345 -1.14 6.48 10.34
C PHE A 345 -0.80 5.85 8.99
N TYR A 346 -1.71 5.06 8.42
CA TYR A 346 -1.52 4.39 7.14
C TYR A 346 -2.08 5.20 5.97
N ARG A 347 -2.68 6.37 6.18
CA ARG A 347 -3.24 7.17 5.08
C ARG A 347 -2.12 7.81 4.27
N HIS A 348 -2.13 7.51 2.98
CA HIS A 348 -1.15 8.00 2.02
C HIS A 348 -1.77 8.00 0.63
N PRO A 349 -1.47 8.97 -0.26
CA PRO A 349 -2.09 9.05 -1.58
C PRO A 349 -2.05 7.74 -2.38
N ILE A 350 -0.93 7.00 -2.35
CA ILE A 350 -0.78 5.69 -3.01
C ILE A 350 -1.71 4.59 -2.48
N HIS A 351 -2.36 4.79 -1.34
CA HIS A 351 -3.31 3.85 -0.76
C HIS A 351 -4.76 4.22 -1.03
N VAL A 352 -5.03 5.34 -1.71
CA VAL A 352 -6.35 5.64 -2.27
C VAL A 352 -6.69 4.54 -3.26
N SER A 353 -7.77 3.81 -2.98
CA SER A 353 -8.19 2.66 -3.77
C SER A 353 -9.70 2.48 -3.65
N GLU A 354 -10.43 2.95 -4.65
CA GLU A 354 -11.89 2.79 -4.70
C GLU A 354 -12.27 1.64 -5.62
N MET A 355 -13.00 0.66 -5.07
CA MET A 355 -13.42 -0.54 -5.79
C MET A 355 -14.52 -0.22 -6.80
N ILE A 356 -14.36 -0.74 -8.02
CA ILE A 356 -15.24 -0.48 -9.16
C ILE A 356 -15.53 -1.79 -9.90
N PHE A 357 -16.81 -2.00 -10.19
CA PHE A 357 -17.31 -2.99 -11.13
C PHE A 357 -17.96 -2.28 -12.32
N THR A 358 -17.68 -2.77 -13.53
CA THR A 358 -18.37 -2.35 -14.75
C THR A 358 -18.39 -3.48 -15.78
N ASP A 359 -19.51 -3.58 -16.51
CA ASP A 359 -19.70 -4.39 -17.72
C ASP A 359 -19.79 -3.52 -18.99
N THR A 360 -19.63 -2.20 -18.84
CA THR A 360 -19.72 -1.17 -19.87
C THR A 360 -18.38 -0.47 -20.05
N PHE A 361 -17.41 -1.18 -20.64
CA PHE A 361 -16.08 -0.63 -20.89
C PHE A 361 -15.52 -1.00 -22.27
N GLN A 362 -14.52 -0.22 -22.71
CA GLN A 362 -13.75 -0.51 -23.92
C GLN A 362 -12.26 -0.38 -23.62
N ILE A 363 -11.45 -1.28 -24.17
CA ILE A 363 -10.00 -1.25 -24.00
C ILE A 363 -9.36 -0.64 -25.25
N LYS A 364 -8.68 0.50 -25.07
CA LYS A 364 -8.00 1.23 -26.14
C LYS A 364 -6.48 1.05 -26.04
N GLY A 365 -5.83 1.15 -27.20
CA GLY A 365 -4.37 1.12 -27.32
C GLY A 365 -3.77 -0.24 -27.67
N THR A 366 -2.52 -0.19 -28.11
CA THR A 366 -1.60 -1.32 -28.36
C THR A 366 -0.30 -1.20 -27.56
N GLY A 367 -0.13 -0.11 -26.80
CA GLY A 367 1.01 0.19 -25.91
C GLY A 367 0.56 0.33 -24.45
N THR A 368 0.57 1.55 -23.89
CA THR A 368 -0.11 1.83 -22.61
C THR A 368 -1.62 1.66 -22.80
N SER A 369 -2.14 0.52 -22.35
CA SER A 369 -3.56 0.20 -22.50
C SER A 369 -4.38 1.14 -21.63
N HIS A 370 -5.49 1.63 -22.16
CA HIS A 370 -6.44 2.47 -21.43
C HIS A 370 -7.78 1.76 -21.35
N ILE A 371 -8.50 1.95 -20.26
CA ILE A 371 -9.90 1.58 -20.13
C ILE A 371 -10.75 2.82 -20.34
N LYS A 372 -11.68 2.74 -21.30
CA LYS A 372 -12.73 3.71 -21.49
C LYS A 372 -13.99 3.24 -20.74
N ILE A 373 -14.43 4.02 -19.76
CA ILE A 373 -15.68 3.79 -19.02
C ILE A 373 -16.52 5.06 -19.19
N GLY A 374 -17.72 4.94 -19.78
CA GLY A 374 -18.45 6.11 -20.27
C GLY A 374 -17.60 6.90 -21.26
N GLU A 375 -17.46 8.21 -21.07
CA GLU A 375 -16.61 9.07 -21.90
C GLU A 375 -15.14 9.18 -21.46
N VAL A 376 -14.81 8.64 -20.28
CA VAL A 376 -13.50 8.84 -19.64
C VAL A 376 -12.53 7.76 -20.03
N SER A 377 -11.29 8.14 -20.32
CA SER A 377 -10.21 7.22 -20.67
C SER A 377 -9.15 7.25 -19.57
N ILE A 378 -8.96 6.12 -18.89
CA ILE A 378 -8.09 5.99 -17.72
C ILE A 378 -6.97 5.01 -18.06
N PRO A 379 -5.71 5.31 -17.76
CA PRO A 379 -4.62 4.38 -18.01
C PRO A 379 -4.77 3.14 -17.13
N LEU A 380 -4.46 1.97 -17.72
CA LEU A 380 -4.51 0.70 -17.01
C LEU A 380 -3.17 0.41 -16.35
N LEU A 381 -3.23 0.08 -15.06
CA LEU A 381 -2.11 -0.50 -14.34
C LEU A 381 -2.18 -2.02 -14.48
N ILE A 382 -1.64 -2.54 -15.60
CA ILE A 382 -1.52 -3.98 -15.83
C ILE A 382 -0.19 -4.44 -15.22
N PRO A 383 -0.19 -5.33 -14.21
CA PRO A 383 1.05 -5.90 -13.72
C PRO A 383 1.74 -6.67 -14.84
N GLY A 384 2.86 -6.15 -15.36
CA GLY A 384 3.57 -6.74 -16.52
C GLY A 384 4.12 -8.16 -16.28
N THR A 385 3.99 -8.67 -15.05
CA THR A 385 4.44 -9.99 -14.63
C THR A 385 3.43 -11.10 -14.87
N PHE A 386 2.15 -10.80 -15.13
CA PHE A 386 1.07 -11.80 -15.23
C PHE A 386 0.43 -11.83 -16.63
N PRO A 387 0.63 -12.90 -17.43
CA PRO A 387 0.13 -12.96 -18.80
C PRO A 387 -1.40 -13.05 -18.91
N GLU A 388 -2.12 -13.35 -17.81
CA GLU A 388 -3.58 -13.51 -17.78
C GLU A 388 -4.34 -12.21 -18.03
N LEU A 389 -3.73 -11.06 -17.69
CA LEU A 389 -4.34 -9.75 -17.80
C LEU A 389 -3.75 -8.97 -18.99
N ASP A 390 -3.54 -9.62 -20.12
CA ASP A 390 -3.08 -8.96 -21.34
C ASP A 390 -4.19 -8.12 -22.01
N THR A 391 -3.78 -7.20 -22.88
CA THR A 391 -4.70 -6.34 -23.63
C THR A 391 -5.71 -7.14 -24.46
N LYS A 392 -5.34 -8.33 -24.95
CA LYS A 392 -6.22 -9.19 -25.73
C LYS A 392 -7.34 -9.75 -24.86
N THR A 393 -7.01 -10.28 -23.69
CA THR A 393 -7.98 -10.83 -22.74
C THR A 393 -8.94 -9.74 -22.30
N LEU A 394 -8.41 -8.59 -21.87
CA LEU A 394 -9.20 -7.42 -21.48
C LEU A 394 -10.18 -6.97 -22.58
N LYS A 395 -9.78 -6.96 -23.85
CA LYS A 395 -10.66 -6.61 -24.99
C LYS A 395 -11.81 -7.60 -25.21
N THR A 396 -11.63 -8.86 -24.83
CA THR A 396 -12.65 -9.91 -24.99
C THR A 396 -13.54 -10.11 -23.76
N SER A 397 -13.20 -9.46 -22.66
CA SER A 397 -13.94 -9.52 -21.41
C SER A 397 -15.31 -8.85 -21.53
N LYS A 398 -16.27 -9.37 -20.76
CA LYS A 398 -17.64 -8.85 -20.65
C LYS A 398 -17.85 -8.00 -19.41
N TRP A 399 -17.05 -8.22 -18.38
CA TRP A 399 -17.07 -7.44 -17.16
C TRP A 399 -15.64 -7.37 -16.58
N ILE A 400 -15.41 -6.35 -15.75
CA ILE A 400 -14.16 -6.12 -15.05
C ILE A 400 -14.44 -5.60 -13.64
N PHE A 401 -13.68 -6.11 -12.68
CA PHE A 401 -13.63 -5.63 -11.32
C PHE A 401 -12.21 -5.21 -10.98
N GLY A 402 -12.06 -4.06 -10.36
CA GLY A 402 -10.77 -3.45 -10.08
C GLY A 402 -10.89 -2.27 -9.13
N ALA A 403 -9.87 -1.44 -9.09
CA ALA A 403 -9.92 -0.18 -8.34
C ALA A 403 -9.37 1.00 -9.13
N PHE A 404 -9.97 2.17 -8.91
CA PHE A 404 -9.30 3.44 -9.19
C PHE A 404 -8.24 3.70 -8.12
N ARG A 405 -7.02 3.98 -8.58
CA ARG A 405 -5.87 4.28 -7.74
C ARG A 405 -5.21 5.56 -8.17
N TYR A 406 -4.65 6.26 -7.20
CA TYR A 406 -3.86 7.45 -7.48
C TYR A 406 -2.38 7.11 -7.32
N ASP A 407 -1.59 7.38 -8.36
CA ASP A 407 -0.14 7.27 -8.30
C ASP A 407 0.50 8.38 -9.13
N ASN A 408 1.54 9.00 -8.56
CA ASN A 408 2.41 9.98 -9.18
C ASN A 408 1.69 10.93 -10.16
N THR A 409 0.77 11.74 -9.64
CA THR A 409 -0.04 12.76 -10.36
C THR A 409 -1.16 12.24 -11.26
N CYS A 410 -1.44 10.95 -11.33
CA CYS A 410 -2.51 10.45 -12.20
C CYS A 410 -3.33 9.31 -11.59
N TRP A 411 -4.55 9.20 -12.11
CA TRP A 411 -5.44 8.10 -11.79
C TRP A 411 -5.17 6.91 -12.71
N TRP A 412 -5.16 5.73 -12.11
CA TRP A 412 -5.01 4.44 -12.77
C TRP A 412 -6.22 3.57 -12.48
N PHE A 413 -6.58 2.71 -13.43
CA PHE A 413 -7.46 1.58 -13.14
C PHE A 413 -6.63 0.31 -13.05
N GLN A 414 -6.70 -0.37 -11.90
CA GLN A 414 -6.03 -1.65 -11.69
C GLN A 414 -7.06 -2.80 -11.69
N PRO A 415 -7.01 -3.74 -12.64
CA PRO A 415 -7.89 -4.89 -12.65
C PRO A 415 -7.52 -5.89 -11.54
N PHE A 416 -8.53 -6.45 -10.88
CA PHE A 416 -8.39 -7.54 -9.91
C PHE A 416 -9.04 -8.84 -10.37
N SER A 417 -10.11 -8.74 -11.17
CA SER A 417 -10.71 -9.89 -11.86
C SER A 417 -11.49 -9.44 -13.10
N LEU A 418 -11.66 -10.36 -14.04
CA LEU A 418 -12.48 -10.15 -15.25
C LEU A 418 -13.17 -11.46 -15.64
N GLY A 419 -14.18 -11.39 -16.50
CA GLY A 419 -14.83 -12.58 -17.05
C GLY A 419 -15.17 -12.43 -18.52
N LYS A 420 -15.22 -13.56 -19.22
CA LYS A 420 -15.52 -13.65 -20.66
C LYS A 420 -17.00 -13.90 -20.95
N SER A 421 -17.78 -14.18 -19.92
CA SER A 421 -19.21 -14.47 -19.99
C SER A 421 -19.93 -13.71 -18.88
N ASP A 422 -21.17 -13.34 -19.16
CA ASP A 422 -22.14 -12.75 -18.24
C ASP A 422 -22.89 -13.82 -17.42
N GLN A 423 -22.62 -15.10 -17.65
CA GLN A 423 -23.26 -16.19 -16.94
C GLN A 423 -22.73 -16.33 -15.50
N ILE A 424 -23.64 -16.73 -14.61
CA ILE A 424 -23.39 -16.99 -13.18
C ILE A 424 -22.23 -17.98 -12.97
N ALA A 425 -22.06 -18.95 -13.87
CA ALA A 425 -21.02 -19.97 -13.79
C ALA A 425 -19.69 -19.56 -14.48
N SER A 426 -19.55 -18.31 -14.93
CA SER A 426 -18.31 -17.86 -15.58
C SER A 426 -17.18 -17.83 -14.56
N GLU A 427 -16.14 -18.61 -14.81
CA GLU A 427 -14.92 -18.57 -14.01
C GLU A 427 -14.25 -17.20 -14.17
N PRO A 428 -13.92 -16.50 -13.06
CA PRO A 428 -13.18 -15.26 -13.11
C PRO A 428 -11.71 -15.51 -13.45
N ILE A 429 -11.14 -14.65 -14.27
CA ILE A 429 -9.70 -14.59 -14.55
C ILE A 429 -9.11 -13.49 -13.68
N PHE A 430 -8.01 -13.79 -13.00
CA PHE A 430 -7.32 -12.89 -12.07
C PHE A 430 -5.80 -13.10 -12.12
N PRO A 431 -4.97 -12.18 -11.56
CA PRO A 431 -3.52 -12.33 -11.56
C PRO A 431 -3.05 -13.68 -10.97
N GLY A 432 -2.21 -14.39 -11.72
CA GLY A 432 -1.64 -15.66 -11.30
C GLY A 432 -2.58 -16.87 -11.41
N TYR A 433 -3.75 -16.70 -12.03
CA TYR A 433 -4.72 -17.78 -12.29
C TYR A 433 -4.11 -18.97 -13.04
N ASN A 434 -3.25 -18.74 -14.05
CA ASN A 434 -2.63 -19.84 -14.82
C ASN A 434 -1.61 -20.63 -14.00
N PHE A 435 -1.20 -20.13 -12.84
CA PHE A 435 -0.19 -20.75 -12.00
C PHE A 435 -0.78 -21.43 -10.76
N ILE A 436 -2.11 -21.50 -10.61
CA ILE A 436 -2.76 -22.13 -9.45
C ILE A 436 -2.33 -23.60 -9.27
N ASP A 437 -2.10 -24.33 -10.37
CA ASP A 437 -1.62 -25.71 -10.33
C ASP A 437 -0.25 -25.87 -9.63
N THR A 438 0.48 -24.77 -9.44
CA THR A 438 1.74 -24.74 -8.66
C THR A 438 1.51 -25.17 -7.20
N PHE A 439 0.32 -24.92 -6.64
CA PHE A 439 -0.05 -25.43 -5.32
C PHE A 439 -0.03 -26.95 -5.24
N GLU A 440 -0.19 -27.64 -6.36
CA GLU A 440 -0.25 -29.11 -6.41
C GLU A 440 1.12 -29.77 -6.48
N GLY A 441 2.21 -28.98 -6.49
CA GLY A 441 3.57 -29.50 -6.54
C GLY A 441 3.88 -30.26 -7.83
N LYS A 442 3.07 -30.07 -8.88
CA LYS A 442 3.23 -30.72 -10.19
C LYS A 442 4.46 -30.24 -10.96
N SER A 443 5.10 -29.15 -10.54
CA SER A 443 6.36 -28.68 -11.12
C SER A 443 7.51 -29.60 -10.71
N ARG A 444 8.33 -30.01 -11.69
CA ARG A 444 9.59 -30.74 -11.44
C ARG A 444 10.61 -29.88 -10.67
N TYR A 445 10.41 -28.57 -10.64
CA TYR A 445 11.30 -27.59 -10.00
C TYR A 445 10.56 -26.84 -8.90
N ASN A 446 11.15 -26.81 -7.69
CA ASN A 446 10.60 -26.08 -6.54
C ASN A 446 11.71 -25.26 -5.87
N PRO A 447 11.89 -23.99 -6.26
CA PRO A 447 12.97 -23.15 -5.74
C PRO A 447 12.83 -22.91 -4.24
N VAL A 448 11.61 -22.76 -3.73
CA VAL A 448 11.34 -22.53 -2.30
C VAL A 448 11.82 -23.70 -1.45
N LYS A 449 11.55 -24.94 -1.86
CA LYS A 449 12.01 -26.15 -1.15
C LYS A 449 13.54 -26.23 -1.13
N ILE A 450 14.19 -25.96 -2.27
CA ILE A 450 15.65 -25.97 -2.40
C ILE A 450 16.27 -24.91 -1.46
N LEU A 451 15.70 -23.71 -1.42
CA LEU A 451 16.17 -22.62 -0.56
C LEU A 451 16.00 -22.96 0.93
N LYS A 452 14.83 -23.49 1.33
CA LYS A 452 14.59 -23.94 2.72
C LYS A 452 15.57 -25.03 3.15
N GLU A 453 15.87 -25.98 2.27
CA GLU A 453 16.85 -27.03 2.54
C GLU A 453 18.26 -26.46 2.73
N ARG A 454 18.69 -25.57 1.83
CA ARG A 454 20.00 -24.91 1.93
C ARG A 454 20.12 -24.05 3.18
N ALA A 455 19.10 -23.26 3.51
CA ALA A 455 19.05 -22.44 4.72
C ALA A 455 19.13 -23.31 5.98
N SER A 456 18.39 -24.44 6.03
CA SER A 456 18.46 -25.36 7.17
C SER A 456 19.84 -25.97 7.35
N ARG A 457 20.53 -26.33 6.26
CA ARG A 457 21.91 -26.84 6.32
C ARG A 457 22.88 -25.78 6.87
N LEU A 458 22.75 -24.53 6.41
CA LEU A 458 23.57 -23.41 6.88
C LEU A 458 23.36 -23.13 8.37
N LEU A 459 22.11 -23.17 8.84
CA LEU A 459 21.77 -22.96 10.26
C LEU A 459 22.25 -24.10 11.16
N ARG A 460 22.40 -25.32 10.63
CA ARG A 460 22.97 -26.47 11.38
C ARG A 460 24.50 -26.50 11.38
N SER A 461 25.15 -25.76 10.48
CA SER A 461 26.61 -25.68 10.37
C SER A 461 27.21 -24.51 11.17
N LYS A 462 26.38 -23.68 11.80
CA LYS A 462 26.76 -22.77 12.88
C LYS A 462 26.51 -23.47 14.21
#